data_AF-A0A9E5CWI9-F1
#
_entry.id   AF-A0A9E5CWI9-F1
#
_cell.length_a   1.000
_cell.length_b   1.000
_cell.length_c   1.000
_cell.angle_alpha   90.00
_cell.angle_beta   90.00
_cell.angle_gamma   90.00
#
_symmetry.space_group_name_H-M   'P 1'
#
loop_
_entity.id
_entity.type
_entity.pdbx_description
1 polymer ?
#
loop_
_entity_poly.entity_id
_entity_poly.type
_entity_poly.pdbx_seq_one_letter_code
_entity_poly.pdbx_strand_id
1 'polypeptide(L)'
;SDGENNRPEVEPDEAARIAQALGIRIYTIGITEAGGESPFSPFQVNETALRTIADLTDGRYFPAAPETLGDVYDAIDSLERSRVGPERFASVNELAPYVLGLALLLLAFEVLLTTFAIRRMP
;
A
#
# COMPACT_ATOMS: atom_id res chain seq x y z
N SER A 1 -14.64 5.39 -0.30
CA SER A 1 -16.04 5.05 -0.02
C SER A 1 -16.75 6.37 0.22
N ASP A 2 -17.93 6.50 -0.37
CA ASP A 2 -18.88 7.61 -0.33
C ASP A 2 -19.57 7.83 1.03
N GLY A 3 -19.12 7.14 2.08
CA GLY A 3 -19.56 7.36 3.46
C GLY A 3 -20.57 6.35 3.97
N GLU A 4 -21.07 5.45 3.12
CA GLU A 4 -21.90 4.32 3.56
C GLU A 4 -21.07 3.09 3.91
N ASN A 5 -21.52 2.35 4.93
CA ASN A 5 -20.90 1.10 5.35
C ASN A 5 -21.23 -0.01 4.34
N ASN A 6 -20.28 -0.27 3.43
CA ASN A 6 -20.44 -1.30 2.40
C ASN A 6 -20.15 -2.73 2.90
N ARG A 7 -19.80 -2.90 4.20
CA ARG A 7 -19.56 -4.20 4.84
C ARG A 7 -20.08 -4.21 6.29
N PRO A 8 -21.27 -4.77 6.56
CA PRO A 8 -21.87 -4.78 7.89
C PRO A 8 -21.10 -5.62 8.93
N GLU A 9 -20.11 -6.42 8.53
CA GLU A 9 -19.33 -7.27 9.45
C GLU A 9 -18.28 -6.51 10.27
N VAL A 10 -17.95 -5.27 9.91
CA VAL A 10 -17.01 -4.44 10.67
C VAL A 10 -17.61 -3.06 10.85
N GLU A 11 -17.93 -2.72 12.09
CA GLU A 11 -18.33 -1.36 12.44
C GLU A 11 -17.14 -0.41 12.18
N PRO A 12 -17.34 0.74 11.50
CA PRO A 12 -16.28 1.69 11.19
C PRO A 12 -15.47 2.11 12.43
N ASP A 13 -16.11 2.18 13.59
CA ASP A 13 -15.47 2.49 14.87
C ASP A 13 -14.50 1.39 15.33
N GLU A 14 -14.82 0.13 15.06
CA GLU A 14 -13.95 -1.00 15.39
C GLU A 14 -12.72 -1.03 14.47
N ALA A 15 -12.92 -0.75 13.18
CA ALA A 15 -11.81 -0.57 12.24
C ALA A 15 -10.90 0.60 12.64
N ALA A 16 -11.47 1.73 13.10
CA ALA A 16 -10.72 2.87 13.59
C ALA A 16 -9.88 2.53 14.82
N ARG A 17 -10.44 1.78 15.78
CA ARG A 17 -9.70 1.30 16.96
C ARG A 17 -8.54 0.37 16.60
N ILE A 18 -8.72 -0.51 15.63
CA ILE A 18 -7.64 -1.38 15.13
C ILE A 18 -6.55 -0.54 14.46
N ALA A 19 -6.92 0.43 13.63
CA ALA A 19 -5.98 1.34 12.99
C ALA A 19 -5.16 2.14 14.02
N GLN A 20 -5.81 2.66 15.06
CA GLN A 20 -5.14 3.31 16.19
C GLN A 20 -4.13 2.38 16.86
N ALA A 21 -4.53 1.13 17.15
CA ALA A 21 -3.65 0.14 17.77
C ALA A 21 -2.43 -0.22 16.90
N LEU A 22 -2.55 -0.09 15.58
CA LEU A 22 -1.47 -0.28 14.61
C LEU A 22 -0.64 0.99 14.36
N GLY A 23 -0.98 2.12 15.00
CA GLY A 23 -0.32 3.41 14.79
C GLY A 23 -0.63 4.05 13.42
N ILE A 24 -1.75 3.69 12.80
CA ILE A 24 -2.20 4.19 11.50
C ILE A 24 -3.14 5.38 11.73
N ARG A 25 -2.85 6.51 11.08
CA ARG A 25 -3.69 7.71 11.08
C ARG A 25 -4.71 7.69 9.95
N ILE A 26 -5.98 7.98 10.24
CA ILE A 26 -7.04 8.03 9.24
C ILE A 26 -7.53 9.46 9.08
N TYR A 27 -7.45 9.98 7.85
CA TYR A 27 -8.04 11.27 7.47
C TYR A 27 -9.36 11.02 6.75
N THR A 28 -10.42 11.64 7.24
CA THR A 28 -11.77 11.49 6.67
C THR A 28 -12.17 12.76 5.95
N ILE A 29 -12.65 12.63 4.72
CA ILE A 29 -13.10 13.75 3.89
C ILE A 29 -14.60 13.61 3.68
N GLY A 30 -15.37 14.57 4.18
CA GLY A 30 -16.81 14.67 3.96
C GLY A 30 -17.07 15.51 2.72
N ILE A 31 -17.53 14.89 1.63
CA ILE A 31 -17.87 15.61 0.40
C ILE A 31 -19.32 16.09 0.51
N THR A 32 -19.51 17.41 0.59
CA THR A 32 -20.84 18.04 0.54
C THR A 32 -20.91 18.95 -0.68
N GLU A 33 -21.99 18.89 -1.45
CA GLU A 33 -22.20 19.85 -2.55
C GLU A 33 -22.21 21.29 -2.01
N ALA A 34 -21.71 22.23 -2.81
CA ALA A 34 -21.61 23.64 -2.46
C ALA A 34 -23.02 24.24 -2.21
N GLY A 35 -23.49 24.19 -0.97
CA GLY A 35 -24.85 24.63 -0.62
C GLY A 35 -25.43 24.09 0.69
N GLY A 36 -24.71 23.22 1.42
CA GLY A 36 -25.23 22.59 2.64
C GLY A 36 -26.12 21.39 2.32
N GLU A 37 -26.53 20.66 3.37
CA GLU A 37 -27.35 19.45 3.31
C GLU A 37 -28.48 19.59 2.27
N SER A 38 -28.27 19.00 1.08
CA SER A 38 -29.33 18.90 0.09
C SER A 38 -30.38 17.95 0.65
N PRO A 39 -31.64 18.38 0.87
CA PRO A 39 -32.70 17.49 1.35
C PRO A 39 -33.03 16.36 0.37
N PHE A 40 -32.44 16.40 -0.82
CA PHE A 40 -32.68 15.49 -1.94
C PHE A 40 -31.48 14.62 -2.30
N SER A 41 -30.35 14.72 -1.58
CA SER A 41 -29.26 13.75 -1.75
C SER A 41 -29.59 12.47 -0.97
N PRO A 42 -29.71 11.30 -1.63
CA PRO A 42 -29.94 10.04 -0.94
C PRO A 42 -28.73 9.60 -0.10
N PHE A 43 -27.58 10.26 -0.26
CA PHE A 43 -26.35 10.01 0.49
C PHE A 43 -26.15 11.12 1.52
N GLN A 44 -26.79 10.98 2.68
CA GLN A 44 -26.45 11.81 3.84
C GLN A 44 -25.10 11.33 4.38
N VAL A 45 -24.06 12.14 4.15
CA VAL A 45 -22.76 11.90 4.77
C VAL A 45 -22.92 12.08 6.28
N ASN A 46 -22.71 11.00 7.05
CA ASN A 46 -22.71 11.09 8.51
C ASN A 46 -21.38 11.71 8.99
N GLU A 47 -21.32 13.04 9.01
CA GLU A 47 -20.14 13.78 9.46
C GLU A 47 -19.70 13.40 10.88
N THR A 48 -20.66 13.07 11.75
CA THR A 48 -20.39 12.73 13.15
C THR A 48 -19.57 11.44 13.24
N ALA A 49 -19.93 10.43 12.45
CA ALA A 49 -19.18 9.19 12.36
C ALA A 49 -17.77 9.42 11.80
N LEU A 50 -17.65 10.24 10.73
CA LEU A 50 -16.35 10.55 10.13
C LEU A 50 -15.41 11.29 11.08
N ARG A 51 -15.93 12.28 11.83
CA ARG A 51 -15.14 12.99 12.86
C ARG A 51 -14.66 12.02 13.94
N THR A 52 -15.54 11.13 14.41
CA THR A 52 -15.19 10.14 15.44
C THR A 52 -14.05 9.24 14.99
N ILE A 53 -14.06 8.77 13.75
CA ILE A 53 -12.99 7.92 13.18
C ILE A 53 -11.66 8.67 13.09
N ALA A 54 -11.68 9.92 12.61
CA ALA A 54 -10.48 10.75 12.54
C ALA A 54 -9.90 11.03 13.92
N ASP A 55 -10.74 11.39 14.90
CA ASP A 55 -10.32 11.68 16.27
C ASP A 55 -9.74 10.44 16.97
N LEU A 56 -10.35 9.27 16.76
CA LEU A 56 -9.85 8.00 17.30
C LEU A 56 -8.46 7.64 16.78
N THR A 57 -8.11 8.06 15.57
CA THR A 57 -6.85 7.67 14.91
C THR A 57 -5.80 8.78 14.88
N ASP A 58 -5.98 9.85 15.67
CA ASP A 58 -5.08 11.03 15.68
C ASP A 58 -4.95 11.69 14.28
N GLY A 59 -6.00 11.56 13.46
CA GLY A 59 -6.12 12.16 12.14
C GLY A 59 -6.86 13.50 12.17
N ARG A 60 -7.46 13.88 11.04
CA ARG A 60 -8.27 15.11 10.94
C ARG A 60 -9.44 14.91 9.97
N TYR A 61 -10.59 15.47 10.33
CA TYR A 61 -11.75 15.59 9.46
C TYR A 61 -11.64 16.84 8.58
N PHE A 62 -11.88 16.67 7.27
CA PHE A 62 -11.92 17.75 6.31
C PHE A 62 -13.30 17.83 5.64
N PRO A 63 -14.07 18.89 5.87
CA PRO A 63 -15.23 19.20 5.04
C PRO A 63 -14.72 19.73 3.69
N ALA A 64 -15.10 19.10 2.59
CA ALA A 64 -14.65 19.48 1.26
C ALA A 64 -15.82 19.60 0.28
N ALA A 65 -15.81 20.66 -0.53
CA ALA A 65 -16.59 20.70 -1.76
C ALA A 65 -15.81 19.97 -2.87
N PRO A 66 -16.46 19.39 -3.89
CA PRO A 66 -15.80 18.63 -4.96
C PRO A 66 -14.65 19.40 -5.63
N GLU A 67 -14.75 20.73 -5.71
CA GLU A 67 -13.77 21.61 -6.34
C GLU A 67 -12.53 21.86 -5.47
N THR A 68 -12.65 21.66 -4.16
CA THR A 68 -11.59 21.91 -3.15
C THR A 68 -10.83 20.66 -2.72
N LEU A 69 -11.15 19.51 -3.33
CA LEU A 69 -10.59 18.22 -2.95
C LEU A 69 -9.06 18.18 -3.17
N GLY A 70 -8.56 18.85 -4.21
CA GLY A 70 -7.12 18.96 -4.49
C GLY A 70 -6.36 19.65 -3.36
N ASP A 71 -6.88 20.77 -2.87
CA ASP A 71 -6.24 21.54 -1.79
C ASP A 71 -6.20 20.74 -0.48
N VAL A 72 -7.20 19.90 -0.22
CA VAL A 72 -7.22 19.00 0.94
C VAL A 72 -6.14 17.94 0.85
N TYR A 73 -5.93 17.35 -0.34
CA TYR A 73 -4.84 16.40 -0.55
C TYR A 73 -3.47 17.04 -0.36
N ASP A 74 -3.27 18.26 -0.89
CA ASP A 74 -2.01 19.00 -0.71
C ASP A 74 -1.76 19.36 0.76
N ALA A 75 -2.82 19.72 1.51
CA ALA A 75 -2.73 19.98 2.93
C ALA A 75 -2.35 18.71 3.71
N ILE A 76 -2.93 17.55 3.39
CA ILE A 76 -2.58 16.25 4.01
C ILE A 76 -1.12 15.91 3.70
N ASP A 77 -0.67 16.06 2.45
CA ASP A 77 0.71 15.80 2.04
C ASP A 77 1.72 16.70 2.79
N SER A 78 1.34 17.95 3.06
CA SER A 78 2.15 18.88 3.85
C SER A 78 2.27 18.50 5.33
N LEU A 79 1.21 17.93 5.92
CA LEU A 79 1.13 17.55 7.33
C LEU A 79 1.83 16.21 7.60
N GLU A 80 1.74 15.28 6.66
CA GLU A 80 2.29 13.93 6.73
C GLU A 80 3.58 13.77 5.92
N ARG A 81 4.39 14.84 5.82
CA ARG A 81 5.76 14.78 5.29
C ARG A 81 6.69 13.99 6.22
N SER A 82 6.27 12.82 6.67
CA SER A 82 7.13 11.73 7.08
C SER A 82 7.80 11.17 5.83
N ARG A 83 9.09 10.87 5.94
CA ARG A 83 9.85 10.29 4.84
C ARG A 83 9.13 9.01 4.43
N VAL A 84 8.58 8.96 3.22
CA VAL A 84 8.31 7.70 2.54
C VAL A 84 9.61 6.90 2.70
N GLY A 85 9.59 5.91 3.59
CA GLY A 85 10.74 5.04 3.79
C GLY A 85 11.08 4.51 2.40
N PRO A 86 12.33 4.57 1.95
CA PRO A 86 12.67 4.19 0.59
C PRO A 86 12.04 2.83 0.35
N GLU A 87 11.21 2.70 -0.68
CA GLU A 87 10.68 1.42 -1.10
C GLU A 87 11.90 0.49 -1.14
N ARG A 88 11.96 -0.43 -0.19
CA ARG A 88 13.07 -1.37 -0.13
C ARG A 88 12.79 -2.37 -1.24
N PHE A 89 13.12 -1.98 -2.46
CA PHE A 89 13.32 -2.91 -3.54
C PHE A 89 14.33 -3.92 -3.02
N ALA A 90 13.87 -5.14 -2.75
CA ALA A 90 14.76 -6.25 -2.51
C ALA A 90 15.57 -6.42 -3.79
N SER A 91 16.78 -5.89 -3.81
CA SER A 91 17.74 -6.15 -4.87
C SER A 91 18.16 -7.60 -4.71
N VAL A 92 17.48 -8.48 -5.42
CA VAL A 92 17.84 -9.90 -5.47
C VAL A 92 19.08 -10.01 -6.35
N ASN A 93 20.23 -10.24 -5.72
CA ASN A 93 21.44 -10.60 -6.46
C ASN A 93 21.29 -12.06 -6.92
N GLU A 94 20.93 -12.25 -8.19
CA GLU A 94 20.82 -13.57 -8.79
C GLU A 94 22.21 -14.19 -8.97
N LEU A 95 22.59 -15.07 -8.04
CA LEU A 95 23.81 -15.89 -8.11
C LEU A 95 23.65 -17.12 -9.03
N ALA A 96 22.41 -17.42 -9.43
CA ALA A 96 22.03 -18.54 -10.30
C ALA A 96 22.87 -18.67 -11.60
N PRO A 97 23.11 -17.60 -12.39
CA PRO A 97 23.90 -17.72 -13.62
C PRO A 97 25.36 -18.14 -13.38
N TYR A 98 25.98 -17.71 -12.28
CA TYR A 98 27.35 -18.10 -11.96
C TYR A 98 27.46 -19.56 -11.56
N VAL A 99 26.53 -20.03 -10.71
CA VAL A 99 26.46 -21.45 -10.29
C VAL A 99 26.17 -22.35 -11.48
N LEU A 100 25.25 -21.95 -12.36
CA LEU A 100 24.92 -22.69 -13.58
C LEU A 100 26.12 -22.76 -14.54
N GLY A 101 26.85 -21.65 -14.71
CA GLY A 101 28.06 -21.60 -15.53
C GLY A 101 29.15 -22.54 -15.02
N LEU A 102 29.38 -22.58 -13.70
CA LEU A 102 30.34 -23.50 -13.08
C LEU A 102 29.93 -24.98 -13.28
N ALA A 103 28.65 -25.29 -13.11
CA ALA A 103 28.13 -26.64 -13.32
C ALA A 103 28.31 -27.10 -14.78
N LEU A 104 28.00 -26.24 -15.75
CA LEU A 104 28.21 -26.52 -17.18
C LEU A 104 29.70 -26.72 -17.52
N LEU A 105 30.59 -25.95 -16.90
CA LEU A 105 32.04 -26.07 -17.11
C LEU A 105 32.57 -27.41 -16.57
N LEU A 106 32.15 -27.80 -15.36
CA LEU A 106 32.53 -29.09 -14.77
C LEU A 106 32.01 -30.27 -15.61
N LEU A 107 30.78 -30.18 -16.11
CA LEU A 107 30.21 -31.17 -17.01
C LEU A 107 30.99 -31.27 -18.33
N ALA A 108 31.34 -30.13 -18.94
CA ALA A 108 32.15 -30.11 -20.16
C ALA A 108 33.55 -30.69 -19.93
N PHE A 109 34.14 -30.43 -18.76
CA PHE A 109 35.43 -30.98 -18.38
C PHE A 109 35.38 -32.50 -18.18
N GLU A 110 34.33 -33.01 -17.54
CA GLU A 110 34.08 -34.45 -17.42
C GLU A 110 33.94 -35.12 -18.79
N VAL A 111 33.14 -34.54 -19.69
CA VAL A 111 32.97 -35.05 -21.06
C VAL A 111 34.31 -35.04 -21.81
N LEU A 112 35.12 -33.99 -21.65
CA LEU A 112 36.44 -33.90 -22.27
C LEU A 112 37.38 -34.99 -21.74
N LEU A 113 37.46 -35.17 -20.41
CA LEU A 113 38.31 -36.18 -19.79
C LEU A 113 37.87 -37.60 -20.18
N THR A 114 36.58 -37.90 -20.16
CA THR A 114 36.05 -39.21 -20.55
C THR A 114 36.28 -39.50 -22.04
N THR A 115 36.14 -38.48 -22.90
CA THR A 115 36.34 -38.63 -24.35
C THR A 115 37.81 -38.66 -24.76
N PHE A 116 38.70 -37.95 -24.08
CA PHE A 116 40.12 -37.85 -24.45
C PHE A 116 41.06 -38.72 -23.61
N ALA A 117 40.81 -38.90 -22.31
CA ALA A 117 41.72 -39.67 -21.45
C ALA A 117 41.35 -41.16 -21.42
N ILE A 118 40.07 -41.50 -21.30
CA ILE A 118 39.63 -42.90 -21.18
C ILE A 118 39.66 -43.62 -22.55
N ARG A 119 39.38 -42.91 -23.66
CA ARG A 119 39.52 -43.46 -25.02
C ARG A 119 40.96 -43.49 -25.56
N ARG A 120 41.91 -42.78 -24.93
CA ARG A 120 43.35 -42.88 -25.27
C ARG A 120 44.05 -44.02 -24.53
N MET A 121 43.35 -44.74 -23.65
CA MET A 121 43.79 -46.04 -23.14
C MET A 121 42.92 -47.17 -23.73
N PRO A 122 43.23 -47.59 -24.97
CA PRO A 122 43.45 -48.99 -25.29
C PRO A 122 44.95 -49.33 -25.31
#